data_AF-A0ABC8T8K0-F1
#
_entry.id   AF-A0ABC8T8K0-F1
#
_cell.length_a   1.000
_cell.length_b   1.000
_cell.length_c   1.000
_cell.angle_alpha   90.00
_cell.angle_beta   90.00
_cell.angle_gamma   90.00
#
_symmetry.space_group_name_H-M   'P 1'
#
loop_
_entity.id
_entity.type
_entity.pdbx_description
1 polymer ?
#
loop_
_entity_poly.entity_id
_entity_poly.type
_entity_poly.pdbx_seq_one_letter_code
_entity_poly.pdbx_strand_id
1 'polypeptide(L)'
;MVVTACAQSPPAVMSNYDRKSELKAFDDSKAGVKGLVDAGVATIPRIFLGHDQIKHDVKLHSSGDSQQYGIPVIDVTGIHEDPGRRAYIADKVRNACEKWGFFQLINHGVPASVMNGMIDGVRRFHEQDTEVKKQFYSRDVTRRFTYNSNFDLYQAPAASWRDTFYCVMAPHRPDREELPAVCRYVLGF
;
A
#
# COMPACT_ATOMS: atom_id res chain seq x y z
N MET A 1 16.92 34.45 -51.88
CA MET A 1 17.52 34.74 -50.56
C MET A 1 16.47 35.50 -49.76
N VAL A 2 15.77 34.84 -48.84
CA VAL A 2 14.83 35.48 -47.89
C VAL A 2 14.96 34.73 -46.57
N VAL A 3 15.08 35.49 -45.48
CA VAL A 3 15.35 35.07 -44.11
C VAL A 3 14.06 35.17 -43.27
N THR A 4 14.06 34.45 -42.13
CA THR A 4 13.26 34.63 -40.89
C THR A 4 11.88 33.93 -40.88
N ALA A 5 11.41 33.27 -39.80
CA ALA A 5 11.77 33.38 -38.38
C ALA A 5 11.48 32.11 -37.56
N CYS A 6 12.16 32.01 -36.41
CA CYS A 6 12.02 31.01 -35.35
C CYS A 6 10.57 30.85 -34.85
N ALA A 7 10.11 29.60 -34.73
CA ALA A 7 8.95 29.27 -33.91
C ALA A 7 9.40 29.12 -32.44
N GLN A 8 8.94 30.04 -31.60
CA GLN A 8 9.07 29.95 -30.15
C GLN A 8 8.20 28.80 -29.63
N SER A 9 8.76 27.98 -28.75
CA SER A 9 7.97 27.05 -27.92
C SER A 9 6.96 27.84 -27.08
N PRO A 10 5.68 27.40 -26.99
CA PRO A 10 4.68 28.13 -26.24
C PRO A 10 5.08 28.22 -24.76
N PRO A 11 4.75 29.33 -24.07
CA PRO A 11 5.07 29.51 -22.67
C PRO A 11 4.39 28.40 -21.85
N ALA A 12 5.14 27.82 -20.91
CA ALA A 12 4.58 26.91 -19.93
C ALA A 12 3.44 27.65 -19.21
N VAL A 13 2.20 27.27 -19.51
CA VAL A 13 1.04 27.71 -18.74
C VAL A 13 1.29 27.20 -17.34
N MET A 14 1.71 28.08 -16.43
CA MET A 14 1.61 27.83 -15.00
C MET A 14 0.12 27.75 -14.70
N SER A 15 -0.45 26.57 -14.93
CA SER A 15 -1.82 26.26 -14.54
C SER A 15 -1.92 26.61 -13.07
N ASN A 16 -2.88 27.45 -12.70
CA ASN A 16 -3.23 27.71 -11.31
C ASN A 16 -3.80 26.43 -10.71
N TYR A 17 -2.91 25.48 -10.41
CA TYR A 17 -3.25 24.14 -10.01
C TYR A 17 -3.72 24.16 -8.56
N ASP A 18 -5.03 24.04 -8.39
CA ASP A 18 -5.64 23.94 -7.08
C ASP A 18 -5.63 22.47 -6.60
N ARG A 19 -4.52 22.08 -5.98
CA ARG A 19 -4.35 20.77 -5.35
C ARG A 19 -5.47 20.46 -4.35
N LYS A 20 -5.94 21.47 -3.59
CA LYS A 20 -6.94 21.26 -2.53
C LYS A 20 -8.28 20.84 -3.14
N SER A 21 -8.68 21.48 -4.23
CA SER A 21 -9.89 21.11 -4.96
C SER A 21 -9.78 19.72 -5.60
N GLU A 22 -8.62 19.35 -6.17
CA GLU A 22 -8.41 18.00 -6.72
C GLU A 22 -8.47 16.91 -5.63
N LEU A 23 -7.82 17.13 -4.48
CA LEU A 23 -7.91 16.21 -3.33
C LEU A 23 -9.34 16.04 -2.85
N LYS A 24 -10.08 17.15 -2.72
CA LYS A 24 -11.48 17.12 -2.27
C LYS A 24 -12.36 16.36 -3.26
N ALA A 25 -12.21 16.61 -4.57
CA ALA A 25 -12.97 15.90 -5.59
C ALA A 25 -12.68 14.39 -5.57
N PHE A 26 -11.40 14.01 -5.42
CA PHE A 26 -11.00 12.62 -5.28
C PHE A 26 -11.62 11.96 -4.04
N ASP A 27 -11.55 12.63 -2.89
CA ASP A 27 -12.09 12.10 -1.63
C ASP A 27 -13.63 12.02 -1.62
N ASP A 28 -14.30 13.05 -2.11
CA ASP A 28 -15.77 13.10 -2.23
C ASP A 28 -16.31 12.02 -3.17
N SER A 29 -15.52 11.61 -4.18
CA SER A 29 -15.88 10.51 -5.08
C SER A 29 -16.02 9.19 -4.32
N LYS A 30 -15.27 9.01 -3.23
CA LYS A 30 -15.17 7.77 -2.44
C LYS A 30 -14.87 6.50 -3.26
N ALA A 31 -14.44 6.68 -4.51
CA ALA A 31 -14.20 5.59 -5.44
C ALA A 31 -12.77 5.03 -5.29
N GLY A 32 -11.86 5.86 -4.79
CA GLY A 32 -10.45 5.53 -4.63
C GLY A 32 -9.71 5.39 -5.96
N VAL A 33 -8.48 4.90 -5.88
CA VAL A 33 -7.58 4.70 -7.01
C VAL A 33 -8.13 3.63 -7.96
N LYS A 34 -8.71 2.55 -7.44
CA LYS A 34 -9.39 1.53 -8.25
C LYS A 34 -10.50 2.15 -9.11
N GLY A 35 -11.27 3.09 -8.56
CA GLY A 35 -12.29 3.82 -9.33
C GLY A 35 -11.71 4.65 -10.48
N LEU A 36 -10.53 5.25 -10.31
CA LEU A 36 -9.83 5.94 -11.39
C LEU A 36 -9.35 4.98 -12.47
N VAL A 37 -8.78 3.83 -12.07
CA VAL A 37 -8.32 2.79 -12.98
C VAL A 37 -9.49 2.23 -13.79
N ASP A 38 -10.60 1.89 -13.14
CA ASP A 38 -11.79 1.33 -13.78
C ASP A 38 -12.46 2.34 -14.73
N ALA A 39 -12.36 3.64 -14.44
CA ALA A 39 -12.81 4.71 -15.34
C ALA A 39 -11.88 4.93 -16.55
N GLY A 40 -10.74 4.25 -16.62
CA GLY A 40 -9.81 4.33 -17.76
C GLY A 40 -9.13 5.69 -17.89
N VAL A 41 -8.77 6.34 -16.78
CA VAL A 41 -8.10 7.65 -16.82
C VAL A 41 -6.84 7.61 -17.69
N ALA A 42 -6.73 8.55 -18.64
CA ALA A 42 -5.60 8.58 -19.58
C ALA A 42 -4.29 9.05 -18.94
N THR A 43 -4.37 9.78 -17.84
CA THR A 43 -3.22 10.35 -17.13
C THR A 43 -3.39 10.22 -15.62
N ILE A 44 -2.28 10.01 -14.91
CA ILE A 44 -2.27 9.99 -13.44
C ILE A 44 -2.56 11.42 -12.92
N PRO A 45 -3.58 11.61 -12.06
CA PRO A 45 -3.89 12.90 -11.44
C PRO A 45 -2.70 13.49 -10.68
N ARG A 46 -2.60 14.82 -10.65
CA ARG A 46 -1.41 15.51 -10.13
C ARG A 46 -1.23 15.33 -8.63
N ILE A 47 -2.31 15.07 -7.88
CA ILE A 47 -2.23 14.71 -6.45
C ILE A 47 -1.36 13.49 -6.15
N PHE A 48 -1.14 12.58 -7.11
CA PHE A 48 -0.30 11.38 -6.95
C PHE A 48 1.14 11.56 -7.42
N LEU A 49 1.44 12.67 -8.09
CA LEU A 49 2.78 12.95 -8.57
C LEU A 49 3.58 13.62 -7.44
N GLY A 50 4.49 12.85 -6.84
CA GLY A 50 5.44 13.38 -5.85
C GLY A 50 6.22 14.55 -6.44
N HIS A 51 6.20 15.70 -5.75
CA HIS A 51 6.83 16.94 -6.21
C HIS A 51 8.34 16.78 -6.50
N ASP A 52 8.98 15.73 -5.95
CA ASP A 52 10.41 15.41 -6.12
C ASP A 52 10.71 14.04 -6.77
N GLN A 53 9.70 13.26 -7.16
CA GLN A 53 9.92 11.88 -7.64
C GLN A 53 10.39 11.77 -9.10
N ILE A 54 10.58 12.90 -9.80
CA ILE A 54 11.14 12.91 -11.17
C ILE A 54 12.68 12.84 -11.17
N LYS A 55 13.38 12.91 -10.01
CA LYS A 55 14.85 13.00 -9.99
C LYS A 55 15.61 11.93 -9.21
N HIS A 56 14.92 10.97 -8.60
CA HIS A 56 15.60 9.77 -8.12
C HIS A 56 15.52 8.69 -9.20
N ASP A 57 16.30 8.88 -10.26
CA ASP A 57 16.88 7.73 -10.94
C ASP A 57 17.52 6.90 -9.84
N VAL A 58 16.90 5.77 -9.50
CA VAL A 58 17.57 4.73 -8.74
C VAL A 58 18.70 4.30 -9.65
N LYS A 59 19.87 4.94 -9.50
CA LYS A 59 21.13 4.39 -9.98
C LYS A 59 21.25 3.06 -9.26
N LEU A 60 20.72 2.02 -9.88
CA LEU A 60 21.10 0.66 -9.60
C LEU A 60 22.61 0.64 -9.79
N HIS A 61 23.33 0.78 -8.67
CA HIS A 61 24.77 0.64 -8.68
C HIS A 61 25.04 -0.78 -9.19
N SER A 62 25.37 -0.88 -10.47
CA SER A 62 26.01 -2.05 -11.05
C SER A 62 27.46 -2.04 -10.55
N SER A 63 27.63 -2.12 -9.23
CA SER A 63 28.91 -2.41 -8.62
C SER A 63 29.16 -3.89 -8.89
N GLY A 64 30.05 -4.16 -9.84
CA GLY A 64 30.50 -5.49 -10.27
C GLY A 64 31.30 -6.24 -9.20
N ASP A 65 30.78 -6.28 -7.97
CA ASP A 65 31.25 -7.14 -6.89
C ASP A 65 30.00 -7.57 -6.11
N SER A 66 29.44 -8.71 -6.52
CA SER A 66 28.15 -9.19 -6.02
C SER A 66 28.30 -9.79 -4.62
N GLN A 67 28.55 -8.95 -3.61
CA GLN A 67 28.07 -9.28 -2.27
C GLN A 67 26.54 -9.23 -2.33
N GLN A 68 25.92 -10.40 -2.45
CA GLN A 68 24.47 -10.56 -2.30
C GLN A 68 24.08 -10.17 -0.88
N TYR A 69 23.85 -8.88 -0.65
CA TYR A 69 23.15 -8.41 0.54
C TYR A 69 21.67 -8.82 0.41
N GLY A 70 21.38 -10.09 0.68
CA GLY A 70 20.03 -10.61 0.75
C GLY A 70 19.37 -10.20 2.06
N ILE A 71 18.09 -9.80 2.00
CA ILE A 71 17.26 -9.65 3.20
C ILE A 71 17.34 -10.96 4.01
N PRO A 72 17.62 -10.92 5.32
CA PRO A 72 17.72 -12.12 6.13
C PRO A 72 16.46 -12.99 6.03
N VAL A 73 16.66 -14.29 5.79
CA VAL A 73 15.61 -15.30 5.83
C VAL A 73 15.82 -16.17 7.06
N ILE A 74 14.81 -16.26 7.92
CA ILE A 74 14.87 -17.00 9.18
C ILE A 74 13.90 -18.17 9.11
N ASP A 75 14.44 -19.38 9.17
CA ASP A 75 13.68 -20.62 9.28
C ASP A 75 13.35 -20.92 10.74
N VAL A 76 12.05 -20.95 11.06
CA VAL A 76 11.57 -21.19 12.42
C VAL A 76 11.14 -22.64 12.68
N THR A 77 11.46 -23.56 11.78
CA THR A 77 11.31 -25.00 12.01
C THR A 77 11.97 -25.40 13.33
N GLY A 78 11.24 -26.18 14.13
CA GLY A 78 11.70 -26.71 15.41
C GLY A 78 11.76 -25.70 16.55
N ILE A 79 11.19 -24.49 16.41
CA ILE A 79 11.20 -23.47 17.49
C ILE A 79 10.56 -23.96 18.80
N HIS A 80 9.67 -24.95 18.73
CA HIS A 80 8.98 -25.53 19.88
C HIS A 80 9.57 -26.88 20.35
N GLU A 81 10.57 -27.41 19.64
CA GLU A 81 11.09 -28.77 19.88
C GLU A 81 12.24 -28.78 20.90
N ASP A 82 13.15 -27.79 20.85
CA ASP A 82 14.35 -27.74 21.69
C ASP A 82 14.65 -26.29 22.17
N PRO A 83 14.95 -26.06 23.46
CA PRO A 83 15.36 -24.75 23.97
C PRO A 83 16.58 -24.14 23.26
N GLY A 84 17.56 -24.96 22.85
CA GLY A 84 18.74 -24.50 22.11
C GLY A 84 18.38 -23.96 20.73
N ARG A 85 17.54 -24.67 19.98
CA ARG A 85 16.98 -24.25 18.69
C ARG A 85 16.20 -22.95 18.82
N ARG A 86 15.36 -22.84 19.87
CA ARG A 86 14.62 -21.61 20.16
C ARG A 86 15.55 -20.42 20.43
N ALA A 87 16.60 -20.62 21.23
CA ALA A 87 17.59 -19.58 21.51
C ALA A 87 18.34 -19.14 20.24
N TYR A 88 18.73 -20.10 19.39
CA TYR A 88 19.35 -19.83 18.10
C TYR A 88 18.45 -19.00 17.17
N ILE A 89 17.18 -19.36 17.04
CA ILE A 89 16.21 -18.59 16.23
C ILE A 89 16.01 -17.18 16.80
N ALA A 90 15.89 -17.05 18.13
CA ALA A 90 15.75 -15.76 18.80
C ALA A 90 16.98 -14.85 18.55
N ASP A 91 18.18 -15.41 18.56
CA ASP A 91 19.41 -14.68 18.22
C ASP A 91 19.41 -14.21 16.75
N LYS A 92 18.97 -15.05 15.82
CA LYS A 92 18.81 -14.65 14.41
C LYS A 92 17.81 -13.49 14.24
N VAL A 93 16.68 -13.55 14.94
CA VAL A 93 15.69 -12.46 14.93
C VAL A 93 16.28 -11.17 15.51
N ARG A 94 16.96 -11.25 16.66
CA ARG A 94 17.67 -10.11 17.26
C ARG A 94 18.63 -9.48 16.26
N ASN A 95 19.49 -10.30 15.63
CA ASN A 95 20.49 -9.82 14.69
C ASN A 95 19.87 -9.14 13.46
N ALA A 96 18.77 -9.70 12.94
CA ALA A 96 18.04 -9.10 11.83
C ALA A 96 17.39 -7.77 12.22
N CYS A 97 16.78 -7.68 13.40
CA CYS A 97 16.24 -6.42 13.91
C CYS A 97 17.33 -5.35 14.07
N GLU A 98 18.47 -5.69 14.68
CA GLU A 98 19.55 -4.73 14.98
C GLU A 98 20.29 -4.24 13.72
N LYS A 99 20.51 -5.13 12.74
CA LYS A 99 21.32 -4.80 11.55
C LYS A 99 20.51 -4.40 10.33
N TRP A 100 19.28 -4.91 10.21
CA TRP A 100 18.46 -4.74 9.00
C TRP A 100 17.14 -4.01 9.26
N GLY A 101 16.54 -4.19 10.45
CA GLY A 101 15.17 -3.72 10.72
C GLY A 101 14.09 -4.47 9.91
N PHE A 102 14.46 -5.49 9.14
CA PHE A 102 13.57 -6.26 8.28
C PHE A 102 14.11 -7.68 8.02
N PHE A 103 13.23 -8.66 7.92
CA PHE A 103 13.56 -10.05 7.60
C PHE A 103 12.34 -10.80 7.08
N GLN A 104 12.57 -11.95 6.46
CA GLN A 104 11.54 -12.89 6.04
C GLN A 104 11.52 -14.10 6.98
N LEU A 105 10.32 -14.58 7.33
CA LEU A 105 10.15 -15.84 8.06
C LEU A 105 9.69 -16.93 7.09
N ILE A 106 10.27 -18.12 7.21
CA ILE A 106 9.81 -19.33 6.54
C ILE A 106 9.51 -20.41 7.57
N ASN A 107 8.65 -21.38 7.20
CA ASN A 107 8.17 -22.44 8.09
C ASN A 107 7.52 -21.91 9.38
N HIS A 108 6.86 -20.74 9.29
CA HIS A 108 6.20 -20.05 10.41
C HIS A 108 4.92 -20.74 10.93
N GLY A 109 4.55 -21.91 10.40
CA GLY A 109 3.42 -22.72 10.86
C GLY A 109 2.03 -22.22 10.45
N VAL A 110 1.92 -21.06 9.77
CA VAL A 110 0.64 -20.58 9.23
C VAL A 110 0.34 -21.34 7.94
N PRO A 111 -0.80 -22.05 7.82
CA PRO A 111 -1.12 -22.81 6.63
C PRO A 111 -1.20 -21.93 5.38
N ALA A 112 -0.68 -22.44 4.25
CA ALA A 112 -0.75 -21.74 2.97
C ALA A 112 -2.20 -21.44 2.54
N SER A 113 -3.16 -22.30 2.90
CA SER A 113 -4.59 -22.08 2.65
C SER A 113 -5.13 -20.83 3.35
N VAL A 114 -4.67 -20.53 4.57
CA VAL A 114 -5.06 -19.32 5.31
C VAL A 114 -4.49 -18.08 4.64
N MET A 115 -3.20 -18.10 4.25
CA MET A 115 -2.56 -16.98 3.55
C MET A 115 -3.22 -16.71 2.19
N ASN A 116 -3.49 -17.77 1.42
CA ASN A 116 -4.17 -17.65 0.13
C ASN A 116 -5.61 -17.16 0.30
N GLY A 117 -6.31 -17.63 1.33
CA GLY A 117 -7.64 -17.14 1.69
C GLY A 117 -7.63 -15.64 1.97
N MET A 118 -6.67 -15.15 2.77
CA MET A 118 -6.51 -13.71 3.04
C MET A 118 -6.31 -12.88 1.77
N ILE A 119 -5.41 -13.31 0.88
CA ILE A 119 -5.17 -12.64 -0.41
C ILE A 119 -6.46 -12.60 -1.25
N ASP A 120 -7.19 -13.72 -1.32
CA ASP A 120 -8.45 -13.80 -2.05
C ASP A 120 -9.52 -12.88 -1.43
N GLY A 121 -9.65 -12.83 -0.11
CA GLY A 121 -10.60 -11.96 0.59
C GLY A 121 -10.33 -10.48 0.33
N VAL A 122 -9.07 -10.05 0.37
CA VAL A 122 -8.66 -8.68 0.03
C VAL A 122 -9.04 -8.36 -1.42
N ARG A 123 -8.68 -9.24 -2.36
CA ARG A 123 -9.03 -9.07 -3.77
C ARG A 123 -10.55 -8.97 -3.97
N ARG A 124 -11.31 -9.89 -3.39
CA ARG A 124 -12.77 -9.91 -3.50
C ARG A 124 -13.42 -8.64 -2.98
N PHE A 125 -12.89 -8.03 -1.92
CA PHE A 125 -13.36 -6.73 -1.45
C PHE A 125 -13.09 -5.61 -2.47
N HIS A 126 -11.86 -5.51 -2.99
CA HIS A 126 -11.49 -4.43 -3.91
C HIS A 126 -12.14 -4.55 -5.29
N GLU A 127 -12.49 -5.77 -5.72
CA GLU A 127 -13.23 -6.02 -6.97
C GLU A 127 -14.76 -5.88 -6.83
N GLN A 128 -15.29 -5.57 -5.64
CA GLN A 128 -16.72 -5.23 -5.54
C GLN A 128 -17.02 -3.90 -6.25
N ASP A 129 -18.29 -3.74 -6.63
CA ASP A 129 -18.81 -2.48 -7.14
C ASP A 129 -18.49 -1.32 -6.19
N THR A 130 -18.17 -0.17 -6.78
CA THR A 130 -17.82 1.06 -6.06
C THR A 130 -18.88 1.43 -5.02
N GLU A 131 -20.17 1.30 -5.34
CA GLU A 131 -21.26 1.63 -4.41
C GLU A 131 -21.29 0.73 -3.16
N VAL A 132 -20.85 -0.53 -3.27
CA VAL A 132 -20.73 -1.42 -2.12
C VAL A 132 -19.55 -0.98 -1.24
N LYS A 133 -18.38 -0.73 -1.85
CA LYS A 133 -17.18 -0.28 -1.13
C LYS A 133 -17.38 1.07 -0.44
N LYS A 134 -18.16 1.97 -1.03
CA LYS A 134 -18.49 3.30 -0.48
C LYS A 134 -19.14 3.25 0.91
N GLN A 135 -19.86 2.18 1.25
CA GLN A 135 -20.47 1.99 2.57
C GLN A 135 -19.41 1.89 3.69
N PHE A 136 -18.22 1.40 3.33
CA PHE A 136 -17.08 1.28 4.23
C PHE A 136 -16.12 2.46 4.09
N TYR A 137 -16.33 3.37 3.13
CA TYR A 137 -15.45 4.51 2.93
C TYR A 137 -15.54 5.50 4.08
N SER A 138 -14.44 5.72 4.80
CA SER A 138 -14.41 6.64 5.93
C SER A 138 -13.01 7.20 6.22
N ARG A 139 -12.98 8.40 6.81
CA ARG A 139 -11.78 8.96 7.46
C ARG A 139 -11.89 8.96 8.99
N ASP A 140 -12.99 8.44 9.52
CA ASP A 140 -13.20 8.27 10.96
C ASP A 140 -12.38 7.08 11.48
N VAL A 141 -11.37 7.41 12.28
CA VAL A 141 -10.43 6.46 12.89
C VAL A 141 -11.05 5.65 14.03
N THR A 142 -12.24 6.00 14.50
CA THR A 142 -12.93 5.27 15.57
C THR A 142 -13.67 4.03 15.06
N ARG A 143 -13.97 3.98 13.75
CA ARG A 143 -14.58 2.81 13.10
C ARG A 143 -13.64 1.61 13.15
N ARG A 144 -14.22 0.44 13.42
CA ARG A 144 -13.48 -0.82 13.50
C ARG A 144 -13.00 -1.30 12.14
N PHE A 145 -13.85 -1.19 11.13
CA PHE A 145 -13.51 -1.43 9.73
C PHE A 145 -13.73 -0.16 8.93
N THR A 146 -12.73 0.19 8.12
CA THR A 146 -12.78 1.32 7.21
C THR A 146 -12.00 1.02 5.96
N TYR A 147 -12.53 1.51 4.85
CA TYR A 147 -11.87 1.60 3.57
C TYR A 147 -11.55 3.08 3.28
N ASN A 148 -10.37 3.40 2.77
CA ASN A 148 -10.08 4.72 2.21
C ASN A 148 -8.85 4.68 1.30
N SER A 149 -8.63 5.81 0.62
CA SER A 149 -7.42 6.05 -0.14
C SER A 149 -6.59 7.09 0.59
N ASN A 150 -5.41 6.67 1.06
CA ASN A 150 -4.45 7.45 1.82
C ASN A 150 -5.01 7.98 3.16
N PHE A 151 -4.51 7.45 4.28
CA PHE A 151 -4.90 7.91 5.61
C PHE A 151 -4.52 9.39 5.85
N ASP A 152 -3.44 9.83 5.22
CA ASP A 152 -2.79 11.14 5.32
C ASP A 152 -3.09 12.05 4.09
N LEU A 153 -4.14 11.77 3.31
CA LEU A 153 -4.44 12.43 2.02
C LEU A 153 -4.27 13.97 2.03
N TYR A 154 -4.75 14.64 3.07
CA TYR A 154 -4.72 16.10 3.19
C TYR A 154 -3.43 16.66 3.81
N GLN A 155 -2.57 15.80 4.37
CA GLN A 155 -1.33 16.19 5.05
C GLN A 155 -0.10 15.88 4.18
N ALA A 156 -0.12 14.77 3.46
CA ALA A 156 0.99 14.35 2.62
C ALA A 156 1.21 15.28 1.42
N PRO A 157 2.47 15.50 1.01
CA PRO A 157 2.79 16.31 -0.18
C PRO A 157 2.30 15.68 -1.49
N ALA A 158 2.18 14.35 -1.52
CA ALA A 158 1.56 13.60 -2.61
C ALA A 158 0.83 12.36 -2.05
N ALA A 159 -0.26 11.99 -2.71
CA ALA A 159 -1.01 10.78 -2.41
C ALA A 159 -0.29 9.55 -3.01
N SER A 160 -0.43 8.40 -2.37
CA SER A 160 -0.03 7.11 -2.92
C SER A 160 -1.08 6.60 -3.90
N TRP A 161 -0.64 6.01 -5.01
CA TRP A 161 -1.50 5.30 -5.97
C TRP A 161 -1.93 3.93 -5.40
N ARG A 162 -2.75 3.97 -4.34
CA ARG A 162 -3.17 2.81 -3.55
C ARG A 162 -4.50 3.08 -2.85
N ASP A 163 -5.30 2.02 -2.75
CA ASP A 163 -6.43 1.94 -1.83
C ASP A 163 -6.13 1.00 -0.66
N THR A 164 -6.78 1.21 0.48
CA THR A 164 -6.51 0.42 1.69
C THR A 164 -7.80 0.25 2.48
N PHE A 165 -8.01 -0.94 3.03
CA PHE A 165 -8.89 -1.07 4.19
C PHE A 165 -8.09 -1.43 5.42
N TYR A 166 -8.55 -0.99 6.57
CA TYR A 166 -8.03 -1.37 7.87
C TYR A 166 -9.14 -2.00 8.72
N CYS A 167 -8.76 -2.98 9.52
CA CYS A 167 -9.65 -3.66 10.45
C CYS A 167 -8.96 -3.78 11.81
N VAL A 168 -9.46 -3.05 12.81
CA VAL A 168 -8.98 -3.14 14.19
C VAL A 168 -9.53 -4.42 14.79
N MET A 169 -8.68 -5.41 15.07
CA MET A 169 -9.10 -6.74 15.58
C MET A 169 -8.95 -6.93 17.08
N ALA A 170 -8.22 -6.03 17.76
CA ALA A 170 -7.89 -6.11 19.17
C ALA A 170 -8.15 -4.76 19.87
N PRO A 171 -8.38 -4.71 21.20
CA PRO A 171 -8.45 -5.86 22.13
C PRO A 171 -9.76 -6.66 22.01
N HIS A 172 -10.84 -6.02 21.61
CA HIS A 172 -12.10 -6.66 21.27
C HIS A 172 -12.14 -6.89 19.77
N ARG A 173 -12.88 -7.88 19.27
CA ARG A 173 -13.10 -8.05 17.83
C ARG A 173 -14.21 -7.10 17.33
N PRO A 174 -14.28 -6.80 16.02
CA PRO A 174 -15.44 -6.12 15.45
C PRO A 174 -16.66 -7.05 15.47
N ASP A 175 -17.85 -6.49 15.47
CA ASP A 175 -19.07 -7.25 15.25
C ASP A 175 -19.14 -7.71 13.78
N ARG A 176 -19.83 -8.82 13.52
CA ARG A 176 -19.92 -9.43 12.20
C ARG A 176 -20.50 -8.44 11.17
N GLU A 177 -21.46 -7.63 11.60
CA GLU A 177 -22.18 -6.64 10.80
C GLU A 177 -21.29 -5.45 10.41
N GLU A 178 -20.24 -5.16 11.18
CA GLU A 178 -19.27 -4.10 10.85
C GLU A 178 -18.33 -4.48 9.71
N LEU A 179 -18.23 -5.77 9.39
CA LEU A 179 -17.33 -6.30 8.36
C LEU A 179 -18.03 -6.49 7.01
N PRO A 180 -17.34 -6.19 5.89
CA PRO A 180 -17.79 -6.62 4.57
C PRO A 180 -17.98 -8.13 4.52
N ALA A 181 -19.10 -8.58 3.97
CA ALA A 181 -19.45 -10.00 3.94
C ALA A 181 -18.36 -10.88 3.31
N VAL A 182 -17.68 -10.36 2.28
CA VAL A 182 -16.59 -11.04 1.58
C VAL A 182 -15.32 -11.20 2.42
N CYS A 183 -15.13 -10.37 3.44
CA CYS A 183 -13.95 -10.40 4.32
C CYS A 183 -14.17 -11.22 5.60
N ARG A 184 -15.42 -11.53 5.97
CA ARG A 184 -15.77 -12.17 7.26
C ARG A 184 -15.00 -13.49 7.48
N TYR A 185 -15.08 -14.41 6.53
CA TYR A 185 -14.44 -15.72 6.63
C TYR A 185 -12.93 -15.62 6.87
N VAL A 186 -12.26 -14.76 6.10
CA VAL A 186 -10.79 -14.63 6.17
C VAL A 186 -10.35 -13.90 7.45
N LEU A 187 -11.20 -13.04 7.99
CA LEU A 187 -11.00 -12.36 9.29
C LEU A 187 -11.46 -13.21 10.49
N GLY A 188 -11.92 -14.45 10.27
CA GLY A 188 -12.29 -15.40 11.32
C GLY A 188 -13.75 -15.32 11.80
N PHE A 189 -14.69 -15.00 10.91
CA PHE A 189 -16.14 -14.90 11.15
C PHE A 189 -16.99 -15.73 10.19
#